data_AF-A0A7J4QZB8-F1
#
_entry.id   AF-A0A7J4QZB8-F1
#
_cell.length_a   1.000
_cell.length_b   1.000
_cell.length_c   1.000
_cell.angle_alpha   90.00
_cell.angle_beta   90.00
_cell.angle_gamma   90.00
#
_symmetry.space_group_name_H-M   'P 1'
#
loop_
_entity.id
_entity.type
_entity.pdbx_description
1 polymer ?
#
loop_
_entity_poly.entity_id
_entity_poly.type
_entity_poly.pdbx_seq_one_letter_code
_entity_poly.pdbx_strand_id
1 'polypeptide(L)'
;MATMEPMQVGEDGKAVLLDDLDVESFGTVNYTDLTWRNLIDGWACTSCARCQDVCPAYASGKSLNPMQIIHDVRNYANDNYTTLMAGETPEQDIIAKFGEDSIWACTTCHACVEACPIYIDHVPKLTDARRHLMMERMEFDE
;
A
#
# COMPACT_ATOMS: atom_id res chain seq x y z
N MET A 1 -10.11 19.23 -8.67
CA MET A 1 -10.77 18.19 -7.86
C MET A 1 -10.71 16.93 -8.70
N ALA A 2 -9.92 15.94 -8.31
CA ALA A 2 -9.83 14.70 -9.08
C ALA A 2 -11.20 13.98 -8.99
N THR A 3 -11.76 13.60 -10.13
CA THR A 3 -12.95 12.75 -10.19
C THR A 3 -12.51 11.33 -9.85
N MET A 4 -13.17 10.67 -8.90
CA MET A 4 -12.96 9.23 -8.72
C MET A 4 -13.55 8.51 -9.92
N GLU A 5 -12.68 7.87 -10.71
CA GLU A 5 -13.09 7.06 -11.86
C GLU A 5 -13.39 5.63 -11.41
N PRO A 6 -14.45 4.98 -11.91
CA PRO A 6 -14.70 3.57 -11.66
C PRO A 6 -13.52 2.71 -12.15
N MET A 7 -13.29 1.56 -11.51
CA MET A 7 -12.26 0.61 -11.94
C MET A 7 -12.48 0.12 -13.38
N GLN A 8 -13.73 -0.02 -13.80
CA GLN A 8 -14.12 -0.35 -15.17
C GLN A 8 -15.43 0.36 -15.52
N VAL A 9 -15.51 0.84 -16.75
CA VAL A 9 -16.70 1.50 -17.30
C VAL A 9 -17.18 0.68 -18.51
N GLY A 10 -18.47 0.35 -18.54
CA GLY A 10 -19.09 -0.35 -19.65
C GLY A 10 -19.30 0.54 -20.86
N GLU A 11 -19.73 -0.05 -21.98
CA GLU A 11 -20.03 0.69 -23.22
C GLU A 11 -21.15 1.73 -23.04
N ASP A 12 -22.01 1.56 -22.04
CA ASP A 12 -23.10 2.48 -21.69
C ASP A 12 -22.64 3.68 -20.84
N GLY A 13 -21.34 3.78 -20.56
CA GLY A 13 -20.74 4.84 -19.75
C GLY A 13 -21.01 4.70 -18.24
N LYS A 14 -21.52 3.56 -17.77
CA LYS A 14 -21.73 3.29 -16.35
C LYS A 14 -20.63 2.40 -15.77
N ALA A 15 -20.46 2.50 -14.46
CA ALA A 15 -19.58 1.60 -13.72
C ALA A 15 -20.08 0.15 -13.85
N VAL A 16 -19.16 -0.77 -14.14
CA VAL A 16 -19.44 -2.20 -14.15
C VAL A 16 -19.64 -2.70 -12.72
N LEU A 17 -20.58 -3.64 -12.53
CA LEU A 17 -20.84 -4.24 -11.21
C LEU A 17 -19.66 -5.12 -10.78
N LEU A 18 -19.49 -5.29 -9.46
CA LEU A 18 -18.38 -6.06 -8.89
C LEU A 18 -18.28 -7.48 -9.46
N ASP A 19 -19.42 -8.16 -9.61
CA ASP A 19 -19.50 -9.55 -10.10
C ASP A 19 -19.12 -9.69 -11.59
N ASP A 20 -19.16 -8.58 -12.32
CA ASP A 20 -18.89 -8.51 -13.76
C ASP A 20 -17.55 -7.82 -14.09
N LEU A 21 -16.75 -7.47 -13.07
CA LEU A 21 -15.45 -6.83 -13.29
C LEU A 21 -14.46 -7.80 -13.94
N ASP A 22 -13.80 -7.33 -14.99
CA ASP A 22 -12.68 -8.03 -15.62
C ASP A 22 -11.37 -7.59 -14.96
N VAL A 23 -11.13 -8.09 -13.74
CA VAL A 23 -9.93 -7.81 -12.95
C VAL A 23 -9.32 -9.10 -12.41
N GLU A 24 -8.00 -9.20 -12.47
CA GLU A 24 -7.29 -10.40 -12.01
C GLU A 24 -7.19 -10.49 -10.48
N SER A 25 -7.14 -9.35 -9.78
CA SER A 25 -7.08 -9.31 -8.32
C SER A 25 -7.54 -7.96 -7.74
N PHE A 26 -7.98 -7.99 -6.48
CA PHE A 26 -8.27 -6.78 -5.72
C PHE A 26 -7.13 -6.37 -4.79
N GLY A 27 -6.81 -5.08 -4.79
CA GLY A 27 -5.80 -4.51 -3.90
C GLY A 27 -4.38 -4.77 -4.39
N THR A 28 -3.43 -4.88 -3.45
CA THR A 28 -2.01 -5.11 -3.76
C THR A 28 -1.48 -6.28 -2.94
N VAL A 29 -0.92 -7.28 -3.61
CA VAL A 29 -0.24 -8.42 -2.98
C VAL A 29 1.20 -8.53 -3.43
N ASN A 30 1.46 -8.35 -4.71
CA ASN A 30 2.79 -8.34 -5.26
C ASN A 30 3.34 -6.92 -5.25
N TYR A 31 4.67 -6.82 -5.23
CA TYR A 31 5.34 -5.52 -5.37
C TYR A 31 4.96 -4.77 -6.64
N THR A 32 4.72 -5.50 -7.73
CA THR A 32 4.35 -4.96 -9.04
C THR A 32 2.92 -4.43 -9.11
N ASP A 33 2.06 -4.75 -8.14
CA ASP A 33 0.69 -4.24 -8.07
C ASP A 33 0.66 -2.78 -7.57
N LEU A 34 1.71 -2.34 -6.87
CA LEU A 34 1.85 -0.98 -6.41
C LEU A 34 1.96 -0.02 -7.61
N THR A 35 1.24 1.10 -7.55
CA THR A 35 1.36 2.15 -8.56
C THR A 35 2.79 2.69 -8.66
N TRP A 36 3.17 3.22 -9.82
CA TRP A 36 4.50 3.85 -10.01
C TRP A 36 4.81 4.90 -8.93
N ARG A 37 3.79 5.63 -8.46
CA ARG A 37 3.90 6.62 -7.39
C ARG A 37 4.19 5.95 -6.06
N ASN A 38 3.52 4.84 -5.76
CA ASN A 38 3.80 4.06 -4.55
C ASN A 38 5.23 3.52 -4.52
N LEU A 39 5.74 3.07 -5.67
CA LEU A 39 7.09 2.53 -5.79
C LEU A 39 8.17 3.60 -5.56
N ILE A 40 8.04 4.77 -6.20
CA ILE A 40 9.06 5.82 -6.11
C ILE A 40 9.14 6.46 -4.72
N ASP A 41 8.06 6.44 -3.94
CA ASP A 41 8.04 6.97 -2.58
C ASP A 41 9.10 6.34 -1.67
N GLY A 42 9.39 5.04 -1.87
CA GLY A 42 10.44 4.34 -1.13
C GLY A 42 11.84 4.94 -1.33
N TRP A 43 12.13 5.44 -2.54
CA TRP A 43 13.38 6.09 -2.89
C TRP A 43 13.38 7.60 -2.62
N ALA A 44 12.21 8.23 -2.63
CA ALA A 44 12.06 9.64 -2.31
C ALA A 44 12.27 9.92 -0.81
N CYS A 45 11.93 8.95 0.06
CA CYS A 45 11.98 9.11 1.52
C CYS A 45 13.33 9.62 2.04
N THR A 46 13.31 10.76 2.73
CA THR A 46 14.50 11.36 3.35
C THR A 46 14.79 10.87 4.77
N SER A 47 14.04 9.86 5.26
CA SER A 47 14.18 9.29 6.60
C SER A 47 14.14 10.32 7.75
N CYS A 48 13.30 11.35 7.64
CA CYS A 48 13.19 12.41 8.64
C CYS A 48 12.26 12.09 9.83
N ALA A 49 11.64 10.90 9.86
CA ALA A 49 10.74 10.39 10.90
C ALA A 49 9.47 11.21 11.22
N ARG A 50 9.22 12.36 10.57
CA ARG A 50 8.03 13.18 10.82
C ARG A 50 6.71 12.41 10.71
N CYS A 51 6.58 11.53 9.73
CA CYS A 51 5.38 10.70 9.56
C CYS A 51 5.17 9.71 10.72
N GLN A 52 6.26 9.17 11.29
CA GLN A 52 6.24 8.30 12.45
C GLN A 52 5.80 9.07 13.70
N ASP A 53 6.41 10.23 13.96
CA ASP A 53 6.20 11.01 15.19
C ASP A 53 4.74 11.51 15.35
N VAL A 54 4.05 11.74 14.24
CA VAL A 54 2.64 12.17 14.23
C VAL A 54 1.65 11.03 14.12
N CYS A 55 2.12 9.78 13.98
CA CYS A 55 1.23 8.64 13.78
C CYS A 55 0.57 8.22 15.11
N PRO A 56 -0.78 8.28 15.22
CA PRO A 56 -1.45 7.89 16.46
C PRO A 56 -1.31 6.40 16.76
N ALA A 57 -1.26 5.53 15.74
CA ALA A 57 -1.06 4.09 15.92
C ALA A 57 0.32 3.80 16.53
N TYR A 58 1.37 4.41 15.97
CA TYR A 58 2.73 4.32 16.50
C TYR A 58 2.81 4.85 17.94
N ALA A 59 2.23 6.03 18.20
CA ALA A 59 2.22 6.64 19.54
C ALA A 59 1.49 5.78 20.59
N SER A 60 0.50 4.99 20.17
CA SER A 60 -0.23 4.05 21.03
C SER A 60 0.49 2.71 21.26
N GLY A 61 1.68 2.53 20.70
CA GLY A 61 2.47 1.29 20.85
C GLY A 61 2.04 0.14 19.93
N LYS A 62 1.21 0.42 18.91
CA LYS A 62 0.88 -0.58 17.87
C LYS A 62 2.08 -0.80 16.94
N SER A 63 2.04 -1.89 16.18
CA SER A 63 3.09 -2.30 15.23
C SER A 63 3.35 -1.31 14.10
N LEU A 64 2.34 -0.51 13.70
CA LEU A 64 2.46 0.41 12.58
C LEU A 64 3.48 1.53 12.84
N ASN A 65 4.51 1.56 12.01
CA ASN A 65 5.36 2.72 11.78
C ASN A 65 5.26 3.16 10.31
N PRO A 66 4.62 4.29 9.98
CA PRO A 66 4.43 4.69 8.59
C PRO A 66 5.75 4.99 7.85
N MET A 67 6.79 5.44 8.54
CA MET A 67 8.10 5.61 7.90
C MET A 67 8.66 4.25 7.44
N GLN A 68 8.51 3.23 8.29
CA GLN A 68 8.98 1.89 8.00
C GLN A 68 8.26 1.29 6.79
N ILE A 69 6.94 1.50 6.66
CA ILE A 69 6.17 1.07 5.47
C ILE A 69 6.79 1.61 4.17
N ILE A 70 7.23 2.87 4.16
CA ILE A 70 7.88 3.46 2.98
C ILE A 70 9.28 2.87 2.75
N HIS A 71 10.05 2.64 3.82
CA HIS A 71 11.33 1.94 3.72
C HIS A 71 11.16 0.51 3.23
N ASP A 72 10.09 -0.18 3.63
CA ASP A 72 9.81 -1.55 3.25
C ASP A 72 9.52 -1.67 1.75
N VAL A 73 8.88 -0.68 1.13
CA VAL A 73 8.77 -0.62 -0.34
C VAL A 73 10.15 -0.62 -1.00
N ARG A 74 11.08 0.22 -0.52
CA ARG A 74 12.45 0.27 -1.07
C ARG A 74 13.22 -1.02 -0.77
N ASN A 75 13.15 -1.47 0.47
CA ASN A 75 13.91 -2.62 0.94
C ASN A 75 13.43 -3.90 0.24
N TYR A 76 12.13 -4.06 0.01
CA TYR A 76 11.59 -5.16 -0.78
C TYR A 76 12.23 -5.23 -2.18
N ALA A 77 12.32 -4.10 -2.88
CA ALA A 77 12.98 -4.07 -4.19
C ALA A 77 14.46 -4.40 -4.12
N ASN A 78 15.17 -3.88 -3.12
CA ASN A 78 16.59 -4.14 -2.94
C ASN A 78 16.87 -5.60 -2.58
N ASP A 79 16.04 -6.21 -1.75
CA ASP A 79 16.19 -7.59 -1.30
C ASP A 79 15.87 -8.57 -2.44
N ASN A 80 14.96 -8.20 -3.36
CA ASN A 80 14.47 -9.06 -4.43
C ASN A 80 14.88 -8.61 -5.85
N TYR A 81 15.91 -7.77 -5.98
CA TYR A 81 16.23 -7.09 -7.25
C TYR A 81 16.49 -8.06 -8.42
N THR A 82 17.11 -9.21 -8.18
CA THR A 82 17.41 -10.20 -9.22
C THR A 82 16.14 -10.78 -9.83
N THR A 83 15.18 -11.15 -8.97
CA THR A 83 13.91 -11.78 -9.35
C THR A 83 13.02 -10.78 -10.05
N LEU A 84 12.90 -9.57 -9.50
CA LEU A 84 12.12 -8.49 -10.10
C LEU A 84 12.66 -8.07 -11.47
N MET A 85 13.99 -8.00 -11.64
CA MET A 85 14.60 -7.66 -12.94
C MET A 85 14.48 -8.78 -13.98
N ALA A 86 14.30 -10.04 -13.54
CA ALA A 86 13.99 -11.16 -14.42
C ALA A 86 12.50 -11.18 -14.87
N GLY A 87 11.66 -10.31 -14.29
CA GLY A 87 10.20 -10.32 -14.52
C GLY A 87 9.48 -11.43 -13.76
N GLU A 88 10.13 -12.01 -12.75
CA GLU A 88 9.56 -13.05 -11.89
C GLU A 88 9.02 -12.43 -10.59
N THR A 89 8.04 -13.10 -9.98
CA THR A 89 7.46 -12.68 -8.69
C THR A 89 8.24 -13.31 -7.53
N PRO A 90 8.75 -12.51 -6.57
CA PRO A 90 9.42 -13.07 -5.38
C PRO A 90 8.47 -13.90 -4.50
N GLU A 91 9.02 -14.86 -3.75
CA GLU A 91 8.23 -15.72 -2.85
C GLU A 91 7.59 -14.95 -1.69
N GLN A 92 8.29 -13.96 -1.14
CA GLN A 92 7.72 -13.08 -0.12
C GLN A 92 6.83 -12.05 -0.82
N ASP A 93 5.56 -11.94 -0.42
CA ASP A 93 4.68 -10.89 -0.92
C ASP A 93 4.89 -9.53 -0.17
N ILE A 94 4.33 -8.44 -0.71
CA ILE A 94 4.54 -7.11 -0.10
C ILE A 94 3.77 -6.93 1.22
N ILE A 95 2.67 -7.67 1.40
CA ILE A 95 1.84 -7.65 2.60
C ILE A 95 2.64 -8.20 3.79
N ALA A 96 3.30 -9.34 3.60
CA ALA A 96 4.19 -9.98 4.56
C ALA A 96 5.39 -9.09 4.90
N LYS A 97 5.87 -8.28 3.94
CA LYS A 97 6.93 -7.29 4.20
C LYS A 97 6.45 -6.15 5.10
N PHE A 98 5.25 -5.63 4.88
CA PHE A 98 4.65 -4.58 5.72
C PHE A 98 4.23 -5.09 7.10
N GLY A 99 3.85 -6.36 7.18
CA GLY A 99 3.27 -6.99 8.36
C GLY A 99 1.77 -6.69 8.49
N GLU A 100 0.96 -7.72 8.62
CA GLU A 100 -0.51 -7.61 8.68
C GLU A 100 -1.00 -6.77 9.86
N ASP A 101 -0.42 -6.94 11.04
CA ASP A 101 -0.75 -6.10 12.21
C ASP A 101 -0.52 -4.62 11.93
N SER A 102 0.57 -4.27 11.23
CA SER A 102 0.87 -2.89 10.84
C SER A 102 -0.15 -2.38 9.83
N ILE A 103 -0.54 -3.24 8.88
CA ILE A 103 -1.57 -2.94 7.89
C ILE A 103 -2.88 -2.64 8.59
N TRP A 104 -3.36 -3.45 9.54
CA TRP A 104 -4.62 -3.25 10.27
C TRP A 104 -4.57 -2.16 11.34
N ALA A 105 -3.39 -1.82 11.85
CA ALA A 105 -3.23 -0.72 12.81
C ALA A 105 -3.45 0.69 12.19
N CYS A 106 -3.40 0.85 10.87
CA CYS A 106 -3.63 2.14 10.21
C CYS A 106 -5.07 2.67 10.40
N THR A 107 -5.24 3.87 10.96
CA THR A 107 -6.58 4.46 11.16
C THR A 107 -7.02 5.34 10.00
N THR A 108 -6.28 5.34 8.88
CA THR A 108 -6.51 6.21 7.70
C THR A 108 -6.71 7.70 8.03
N CYS A 109 -6.14 8.17 9.14
CA CYS A 109 -6.24 9.56 9.59
C CYS A 109 -5.38 10.57 8.80
N HIS A 110 -4.51 10.09 7.90
CA HIS A 110 -3.64 10.89 7.02
C HIS A 110 -2.62 11.83 7.69
N ALA A 111 -2.45 11.79 9.02
CA ALA A 111 -1.46 12.63 9.72
C ALA A 111 -0.03 12.49 9.16
N CYS A 112 0.38 11.27 8.80
CA CYS A 112 1.68 10.99 8.18
C CYS A 112 1.87 11.64 6.81
N VAL A 113 0.80 11.73 6.02
CA VAL A 113 0.80 12.35 4.68
C VAL A 113 0.97 13.86 4.81
N GLU A 114 0.18 14.48 5.69
CA GLU A 114 0.24 15.92 5.95
C GLU A 114 1.59 16.37 6.53
N ALA A 115 2.21 15.54 7.38
CA ALA A 115 3.50 15.87 7.98
C ALA A 115 4.70 15.64 7.04
N CYS A 116 4.50 15.00 5.87
CA CYS A 116 5.60 14.64 4.99
C CYS A 116 6.13 15.87 4.22
N PRO A 117 7.41 16.26 4.38
CA PRO A 117 7.96 17.46 3.73
C PRO A 117 8.18 17.31 2.22
N ILE A 118 8.05 16.09 1.70
CA ILE A 118 8.26 15.75 0.28
C ILE A 118 7.03 15.09 -0.34
N TYR A 119 5.87 15.20 0.32
CA TYR A 119 4.57 14.80 -0.24
C TYR A 119 4.46 13.30 -0.57
N ILE A 120 5.04 12.42 0.27
CA ILE A 120 4.82 10.97 0.18
C ILE A 120 3.43 10.62 0.70
N ASP A 121 2.70 9.86 -0.10
CA ASP A 121 1.37 9.39 0.26
C ASP A 121 1.44 7.99 0.90
N HIS A 122 1.44 7.91 2.22
CA HIS A 122 1.67 6.66 2.95
C HIS A 122 0.44 5.74 2.95
N VAL A 123 -0.76 6.33 2.95
CA VAL A 123 -2.01 5.61 3.23
C VAL A 123 -2.40 4.62 2.12
N PRO A 124 -2.30 4.95 0.81
CA PRO A 124 -2.71 4.07 -0.26
C PRO A 124 -2.09 2.68 -0.22
N LYS A 125 -0.79 2.59 0.11
CA LYS A 125 -0.08 1.30 0.21
C LYS A 125 -0.69 0.37 1.25
N LEU A 126 -1.19 0.93 2.36
CA LEU A 126 -1.83 0.17 3.43
C LEU A 126 -3.29 -0.14 3.10
N THR A 127 -4.03 0.80 2.51
CA THR A 127 -5.44 0.56 2.14
C THR A 127 -5.58 -0.43 0.99
N ASP A 128 -4.65 -0.43 0.05
CA ASP A 128 -4.65 -1.41 -1.05
C ASP A 128 -4.27 -2.80 -0.56
N ALA A 129 -3.32 -2.91 0.36
CA ALA A 129 -3.01 -4.17 1.05
C ALA A 129 -4.24 -4.70 1.84
N ARG A 130 -4.95 -3.83 2.57
CA ARG A 130 -6.21 -4.21 3.25
C ARG A 130 -7.28 -4.70 2.28
N ARG A 131 -7.40 -4.06 1.12
CA ARG A 131 -8.36 -4.48 0.10
C ARG A 131 -8.07 -5.91 -0.33
N HIS A 132 -6.80 -6.26 -0.53
CA HIS A 132 -6.41 -7.63 -0.85
C HIS A 132 -6.69 -8.60 0.30
N LEU A 133 -6.27 -8.28 1.53
CA LEU A 133 -6.52 -9.12 2.71
C LEU A 133 -8.01 -9.44 2.89
N MET A 134 -8.87 -8.43 2.71
CA MET A 134 -10.32 -8.59 2.88
C MET A 134 -10.97 -9.35 1.71
N MET A 135 -10.65 -8.98 0.47
CA MET A 135 -11.39 -9.45 -0.71
C MET A 135 -10.87 -10.79 -1.24
N GLU A 136 -9.59 -11.11 -1.01
CA GLU A 136 -8.93 -12.29 -1.59
C GLU A 136 -8.54 -13.32 -0.54
N ARG A 137 -8.02 -12.89 0.62
CA ARG A 137 -7.53 -13.81 1.67
C ARG A 137 -8.54 -14.10 2.79
N MET A 138 -9.55 -13.24 2.97
CA MET A 138 -10.45 -13.26 4.12
C MET A 138 -9.71 -13.22 5.48
N GLU A 139 -8.57 -12.53 5.54
CA GLU A 139 -7.75 -12.36 6.74
C GLU A 139 -8.03 -10.98 7.38
N PHE A 140 -8.35 -10.95 8.68
CA PHE A 140 -8.67 -9.74 9.43
C PHE A 140 -8.12 -9.84 10.87
N ASP A 141 -7.81 -8.69 11.48
CA ASP A 141 -7.35 -8.58 12.87
C ASP A 141 -8.52 -8.82 13.85
N GLU A 142 -8.50 -9.92 14.62
CA GLU A 142 -9.58 -10.31 15.56
C GLU A 142 -9.77 -9.37 16.77
#